data_AF-A0A2V7UDA3-F1
#
_entry.id   AF-A0A2V7UDA3-F1
#
_cell.length_a   1.000
_cell.length_b   1.000
_cell.length_c   1.000
_cell.angle_alpha   90.00
_cell.angle_beta   90.00
_cell.angle_gamma   90.00
#
_symmetry.space_group_name_H-M   'P 1'
#
loop_
_entity.id
_entity.type
_entity.pdbx_description
1 polymer ?
#
loop_
_entity_poly.entity_id
_entity_poly.type
_entity_poly.pdbx_seq_one_letter_code
_entity_poly.pdbx_strand_id
1 'polypeptide(L)'
;MQDLVSGRRFRVVAHLALLSSLPVLLLAGTADQAANVYACKSGWPSCERSRLTPTELTEVTRVERARNVSSCRNGLTSCDQSQLSEAEAITVAVAAYDRNVSNCTAGLNPCDQSRLTRSEAREAAAALHQRHVSDCQDGIGACEPSTLTEPERADVARAQRRRAVSNCKDGLGQCVDSELTAPEAKEVARAGRERNVSDCTNGWDGCDRSRLSPREAAEVDVAVRARNMSDCREGRDSCDYSLLSPAEAKEITSAERVRNQTACVSGRGYCDRSRLTPAKAAKIPLGVR
;
A
#
# COMPACT_ATOMS: atom_id res chain seq x y z
N MET A 1 -14.31 -51.07 6.04
CA MET A 1 -13.94 -52.12 6.99
C MET A 1 -12.66 -52.76 6.41
N GLN A 2 -11.50 -52.78 7.09
CA GLN A 2 -11.26 -53.50 8.37
C GLN A 2 -11.68 -54.97 8.17
N ASP A 3 -10.83 -55.98 8.22
CA ASP A 3 -9.70 -56.29 9.12
C ASP A 3 -9.06 -57.64 8.65
N LEU A 4 -8.00 -58.26 9.19
CA LEU A 4 -6.92 -57.93 10.15
C LEU A 4 -5.79 -58.98 9.94
N VAL A 5 -4.54 -58.54 10.06
CA VAL A 5 -3.45 -59.14 10.88
C VAL A 5 -3.41 -60.67 11.10
N SER A 6 -2.31 -61.34 10.72
CA SER A 6 -1.21 -61.75 11.63
C SER A 6 -0.34 -62.89 11.07
N GLY A 7 0.90 -63.03 11.55
CA GLY A 7 1.68 -64.27 11.40
C GLY A 7 3.18 -64.10 11.08
N ARG A 8 4.01 -63.77 12.07
CA ARG A 8 5.48 -63.91 11.96
C ARG A 8 5.90 -65.36 12.24
N ARG A 9 6.91 -65.88 11.52
CA ARG A 9 8.27 -66.26 12.05
C ARG A 9 9.07 -67.15 11.06
N PHE A 10 10.30 -66.72 10.73
CA PHE A 10 11.58 -67.46 10.69
C PHE A 10 11.65 -68.86 10.03
N ARG A 11 12.51 -69.21 9.06
CA ARG A 11 14.02 -69.17 8.93
C ARG A 11 14.40 -69.71 7.50
N VAL A 12 15.60 -69.65 6.89
CA VAL A 12 16.90 -68.92 7.05
C VAL A 12 17.80 -69.16 5.79
N VAL A 13 18.89 -68.38 5.59
CA VAL A 13 20.13 -68.64 4.77
C VAL A 13 19.93 -69.08 3.28
N ALA A 14 20.10 -68.22 2.26
CA ALA A 14 21.37 -67.72 1.66
C ALA A 14 22.24 -68.86 1.06
N HIS A 15 22.34 -69.05 -0.25
CA HIS A 15 23.12 -68.27 -1.25
C HIS A 15 22.86 -68.91 -2.65
N LEU A 16 23.22 -68.40 -3.83
CA LEU A 16 23.98 -67.24 -4.36
C LEU A 16 23.42 -66.90 -5.76
N ALA A 17 23.68 -65.71 -6.32
CA ALA A 17 23.41 -65.41 -7.74
C ALA A 17 24.43 -64.40 -8.30
N LEU A 18 24.93 -64.63 -9.53
CA LEU A 18 25.94 -63.79 -10.17
C LEU A 18 25.36 -62.43 -10.59
N LEU A 19 26.10 -61.36 -10.30
CA LEU A 19 25.86 -60.01 -10.83
C LEU A 19 26.79 -59.78 -12.03
N SER A 20 26.21 -59.61 -13.22
CA SER A 20 26.89 -59.02 -14.38
C SER A 20 26.83 -57.49 -14.28
N SER A 21 27.90 -56.88 -13.80
CA SER A 21 28.02 -55.43 -13.65
C SER A 21 28.36 -54.74 -14.98
N LEU A 22 27.40 -53.97 -15.52
CA LEU A 22 27.67 -52.93 -16.51
C LEU A 22 28.43 -51.76 -15.86
N PRO A 23 29.35 -51.08 -16.58
CA PRO A 23 30.13 -49.98 -16.01
C PRO A 23 29.31 -48.69 -15.89
N VAL A 24 28.92 -48.34 -14.67
CA VAL A 24 28.14 -47.11 -14.33
C VAL A 24 28.99 -45.83 -14.37
N LEU A 25 30.30 -45.93 -14.56
CA LEU A 25 31.28 -44.85 -14.31
C LEU A 25 31.31 -43.69 -15.33
N LEU A 26 30.51 -43.71 -16.40
CA LEU A 26 30.49 -42.65 -17.42
C LEU A 26 29.42 -41.56 -17.22
N LEU A 27 28.45 -41.75 -16.33
CA LEU A 27 27.32 -40.81 -16.16
C LEU A 27 27.57 -39.69 -15.14
N ALA A 28 28.47 -39.88 -14.17
CA ALA A 28 28.74 -38.87 -13.15
C ALA A 28 29.53 -37.67 -13.71
N GLY A 29 30.56 -37.94 -14.53
CA GLY A 29 31.40 -36.89 -15.11
C GLY A 29 30.66 -35.99 -16.11
N THR A 30 29.65 -36.52 -16.83
CA THR A 30 28.87 -35.73 -17.79
C THR A 30 27.84 -34.82 -17.10
N ALA A 31 27.25 -35.25 -15.99
CA ALA A 31 26.34 -34.42 -15.19
C ALA A 31 27.07 -33.24 -14.54
N ASP A 32 28.25 -33.49 -13.96
CA ASP A 32 29.09 -32.45 -13.34
C ASP A 32 29.68 -31.48 -14.38
N GLN A 33 30.10 -31.99 -15.54
CA GLN A 33 30.52 -31.14 -16.66
C GLN A 33 29.38 -30.25 -17.17
N ALA A 34 28.17 -30.80 -17.35
CA ALA A 34 27.00 -30.03 -17.78
C ALA A 34 26.62 -28.94 -16.76
N ALA A 35 26.74 -29.23 -15.46
CA ALA A 35 26.54 -28.25 -14.39
C ALA A 35 27.59 -27.12 -14.45
N ASN A 36 28.88 -27.44 -14.67
CA ASN A 36 29.93 -26.43 -14.84
C ASN A 36 29.69 -25.55 -16.08
N VAL A 37 29.37 -26.16 -17.23
CA VAL A 37 29.03 -25.42 -18.47
C VAL A 37 27.82 -24.51 -18.24
N TYR A 38 26.80 -24.96 -17.49
CA TYR A 38 25.64 -24.13 -17.15
C TYR A 38 26.01 -22.96 -16.21
N ALA A 39 26.84 -23.20 -15.20
CA ALA A 39 27.34 -22.15 -14.29
C ALA A 39 28.12 -21.08 -15.07
N CYS A 40 29.01 -21.50 -15.98
CA CYS A 40 29.75 -20.62 -16.87
C CYS A 40 28.84 -19.85 -17.85
N LYS A 41 27.88 -20.54 -18.49
CA LYS A 41 26.86 -19.89 -19.36
C LYS A 41 25.95 -18.92 -18.60
N SER A 42 25.79 -19.10 -17.28
CA SER A 42 25.05 -18.19 -16.39
C SER A 42 25.90 -17.08 -15.78
N GLY A 43 27.24 -17.13 -15.91
CA GLY A 43 28.17 -16.16 -15.31
C GLY A 43 28.30 -16.29 -13.79
N TRP A 44 28.11 -17.49 -13.24
CA TRP A 44 28.16 -17.73 -11.80
C TRP A 44 29.60 -17.88 -11.28
N PRO A 45 29.88 -17.48 -10.02
CA PRO A 45 31.21 -17.65 -9.41
C PRO A 45 31.71 -19.11 -9.33
N SER A 46 30.80 -20.09 -9.41
CA SER A 46 31.12 -21.53 -9.46
C SER A 46 31.58 -22.03 -10.84
N CYS A 47 31.79 -21.14 -11.81
CA CYS A 47 32.34 -21.49 -13.13
C CYS A 47 33.83 -21.83 -13.07
N GLU A 48 34.18 -23.08 -13.29
CA GLU A 48 35.56 -23.57 -13.39
C GLU A 48 36.00 -23.63 -14.86
N ARG A 49 36.47 -22.49 -15.41
CA ARG A 49 36.85 -22.37 -16.83
C ARG A 49 37.90 -23.38 -17.29
N SER A 50 38.80 -23.79 -16.39
CA SER A 50 39.87 -24.76 -16.65
C SER A 50 39.36 -26.16 -17.00
N ARG A 51 38.08 -26.46 -16.73
CA ARG A 51 37.44 -27.74 -17.03
C ARG A 51 36.65 -27.74 -18.34
N LEU A 52 36.56 -26.62 -19.04
CA LEU A 52 35.83 -26.52 -20.31
C LEU A 52 36.67 -27.11 -21.45
N THR A 53 36.05 -27.92 -22.31
CA THR A 53 36.64 -28.30 -23.61
C THR A 53 36.71 -27.07 -24.53
N PRO A 54 37.54 -27.08 -25.60
CA PRO A 54 37.64 -25.95 -26.54
C PRO A 54 36.29 -25.53 -27.16
N THR A 55 35.41 -26.48 -27.44
CA THR A 55 34.06 -26.24 -27.96
C THR A 55 33.16 -25.58 -26.89
N GLU A 56 33.17 -26.10 -25.67
CA GLU A 56 32.39 -25.51 -24.56
C GLU A 56 32.90 -24.11 -24.19
N LEU A 57 34.21 -23.88 -24.22
CA LEU A 57 34.82 -22.57 -23.97
C LEU A 57 34.40 -21.55 -25.04
N THR A 58 34.34 -21.95 -26.30
CA THR A 58 33.83 -21.11 -27.41
C THR A 58 32.36 -20.76 -27.19
N GLU A 59 31.54 -21.74 -26.84
CA GLU A 59 30.11 -21.59 -26.52
C GLU A 59 29.85 -20.70 -25.30
N VAL A 60 30.62 -20.87 -24.22
CA VAL A 60 30.58 -20.02 -23.01
C VAL A 60 30.96 -18.60 -23.37
N THR A 61 32.06 -18.40 -24.09
CA THR A 61 32.54 -17.06 -24.49
C THR A 61 31.51 -16.32 -25.35
N ARG A 62 30.79 -17.02 -26.25
CA ARG A 62 29.69 -16.40 -27.03
C ARG A 62 28.55 -15.93 -26.11
N VAL A 63 28.16 -16.71 -25.11
CA VAL A 63 27.09 -16.35 -24.16
C VAL A 63 27.54 -15.22 -23.22
N GLU A 64 28.79 -15.23 -22.78
CA GLU A 64 29.39 -14.14 -21.98
C GLU A 64 29.41 -12.82 -22.76
N ARG A 65 29.84 -12.86 -24.01
CA ARG A 65 29.81 -11.71 -24.92
C ARG A 65 28.39 -11.18 -25.11
N ALA A 66 27.41 -12.07 -25.34
CA ALA A 66 26.00 -11.67 -25.47
C ALA A 66 25.46 -11.03 -24.18
N ARG A 67 25.82 -11.56 -22.99
CA ARG A 67 25.51 -10.95 -21.70
C ARG A 67 26.14 -9.57 -21.54
N ASN A 68 27.41 -9.41 -21.90
CA ASN A 68 28.10 -8.12 -21.85
C ASN A 68 27.49 -7.08 -22.80
N VAL A 69 27.23 -7.44 -24.05
CA VAL A 69 26.53 -6.57 -25.02
C VAL A 69 25.17 -6.15 -24.50
N SER A 70 24.42 -7.06 -23.86
CA SER A 70 23.15 -6.73 -23.20
C SER A 70 23.33 -5.75 -22.04
N SER A 71 24.30 -5.97 -21.14
CA SER A 71 24.63 -5.04 -20.05
C SER A 71 24.96 -3.64 -20.58
N CYS A 72 25.79 -3.55 -21.62
CA CYS A 72 26.17 -2.30 -22.27
C CYS A 72 24.99 -1.61 -22.95
N ARG A 73 24.15 -2.36 -23.69
CA ARG A 73 22.92 -1.84 -24.30
C ARG A 73 21.93 -1.31 -23.27
N ASN A 74 21.93 -1.84 -22.04
CA ASN A 74 21.09 -1.33 -20.94
C ASN A 74 21.79 -0.25 -20.08
N GLY A 75 23.07 0.04 -20.31
CA GLY A 75 23.84 1.02 -19.53
C GLY A 75 24.18 0.59 -18.12
N LEU A 76 24.25 -0.72 -17.87
CA LEU A 76 24.58 -1.27 -16.55
C LEU A 76 26.08 -1.11 -16.25
N THR A 77 26.42 -0.94 -14.97
CA THR A 77 27.81 -0.86 -14.48
C THR A 77 28.62 -2.14 -14.71
N SER A 78 27.95 -3.26 -15.01
CA SER A 78 28.56 -4.54 -15.41
C SER A 78 28.99 -4.59 -16.88
N CYS A 79 28.82 -3.50 -17.64
CA CYS A 79 29.30 -3.37 -19.02
C CYS A 79 30.83 -3.21 -19.06
N ASP A 80 31.51 -4.17 -19.70
CA ASP A 80 32.91 -4.02 -20.11
C ASP A 80 32.97 -3.61 -21.59
N GLN A 81 33.19 -2.32 -21.84
CA GLN A 81 33.30 -1.79 -23.19
C GLN A 81 34.53 -2.31 -23.96
N SER A 82 35.59 -2.73 -23.25
CA SER A 82 36.84 -3.19 -23.89
C SER A 82 36.67 -4.52 -24.65
N GLN A 83 35.62 -5.28 -24.33
CA GLN A 83 35.32 -6.55 -24.99
C GLN A 83 34.41 -6.40 -26.23
N LEU A 84 33.85 -5.23 -26.51
CA LEU A 84 32.93 -5.02 -27.64
C LEU A 84 33.66 -5.02 -28.99
N SER A 85 32.98 -5.51 -30.03
CA SER A 85 33.43 -5.32 -31.42
C SER A 85 32.98 -3.96 -31.91
N GLU A 86 33.54 -3.47 -33.01
CA GLU A 86 33.12 -2.19 -33.62
C GLU A 86 31.60 -2.17 -33.90
N ALA A 87 31.06 -3.24 -34.50
CA ALA A 87 29.63 -3.37 -34.77
C ALA A 87 28.79 -3.41 -33.48
N GLU A 88 29.23 -4.12 -32.44
CA GLU A 88 28.54 -4.14 -31.16
C GLU A 88 28.57 -2.77 -30.47
N ALA A 89 29.72 -2.09 -30.46
CA ALA A 89 29.92 -0.77 -29.91
C ALA A 89 29.01 0.27 -30.59
N ILE A 90 28.86 0.22 -31.91
CA ILE A 90 27.88 1.04 -32.65
C ILE A 90 26.45 0.78 -32.13
N THR A 91 26.03 -0.48 -31.98
CA THR A 91 24.67 -0.77 -31.46
C THR A 91 24.47 -0.38 -30.00
N VAL A 92 25.52 -0.42 -29.18
CA VAL A 92 25.51 0.07 -27.79
C VAL A 92 25.40 1.60 -27.77
N ALA A 93 26.13 2.29 -28.65
CA ALA A 93 26.08 3.75 -28.76
C ALA A 93 24.70 4.25 -29.21
N VAL A 94 24.05 3.56 -30.16
CA VAL A 94 22.65 3.83 -30.56
C VAL A 94 21.71 3.62 -29.37
N ALA A 95 21.76 2.47 -28.69
CA ALA A 95 20.90 2.24 -27.53
C ALA A 95 21.10 3.27 -26.39
N ALA A 96 22.34 3.74 -26.19
CA ALA A 96 22.66 4.79 -25.23
C ALA A 96 22.15 6.17 -25.67
N TYR A 97 22.13 6.45 -26.97
CA TYR A 97 21.52 7.64 -27.55
C TYR A 97 19.99 7.61 -27.40
N ASP A 98 19.33 6.50 -27.73
CA ASP A 98 17.89 6.33 -27.60
C ASP A 98 17.42 6.52 -26.16
N ARG A 99 18.18 5.98 -25.18
CA ARG A 99 17.94 6.25 -23.75
C ARG A 99 18.13 7.72 -23.39
N ASN A 100 19.11 8.42 -23.96
CA ASN A 100 19.32 9.84 -23.69
C ASN A 100 18.13 10.68 -24.20
N VAL A 101 17.68 10.43 -25.44
CA VAL A 101 16.49 11.09 -26.01
C VAL A 101 15.26 10.79 -25.15
N SER A 102 15.02 9.53 -24.80
CA SER A 102 13.91 9.10 -23.94
C SER A 102 13.94 9.78 -22.57
N ASN A 103 15.09 9.79 -21.89
CA ASN A 103 15.28 10.46 -20.60
C ASN A 103 15.01 11.95 -20.70
N CYS A 104 15.55 12.64 -21.71
CA CYS A 104 15.31 14.07 -21.92
C CYS A 104 13.83 14.38 -22.15
N THR A 105 13.16 13.60 -23.01
CA THR A 105 11.72 13.75 -23.28
C THR A 105 10.87 13.45 -22.04
N ALA A 106 11.28 12.50 -21.21
CA ALA A 106 10.62 12.15 -19.94
C ALA A 106 10.99 13.09 -18.76
N GLY A 107 12.02 13.93 -18.90
CA GLY A 107 12.53 14.79 -17.82
C GLY A 107 13.32 14.03 -16.74
N LEU A 108 13.86 12.86 -17.09
CA LEU A 108 14.63 12.00 -16.20
C LEU A 108 16.13 12.30 -16.31
N ASN A 109 16.83 12.13 -15.20
CA ASN A 109 18.29 12.19 -15.18
C ASN A 109 18.91 10.78 -15.30
N PRO A 110 20.03 10.60 -16.01
CA PRO A 110 20.76 11.63 -16.76
C PRO A 110 20.10 11.96 -18.11
N CYS A 111 20.08 13.24 -18.47
CA CYS A 111 19.76 13.77 -19.80
C CYS A 111 20.89 14.70 -20.25
N ASP A 112 21.60 14.32 -21.32
CA ASP A 112 22.61 15.15 -21.97
C ASP A 112 22.00 15.85 -23.19
N GLN A 113 21.61 17.11 -23.00
CA GLN A 113 21.01 17.93 -24.06
C GLN A 113 21.99 18.22 -25.22
N SER A 114 23.31 18.16 -24.99
CA SER A 114 24.31 18.45 -26.04
C SER A 114 24.34 17.38 -27.13
N ARG A 115 23.80 16.19 -26.84
CA ARG A 115 23.73 15.04 -27.74
C ARG A 115 22.42 14.96 -28.53
N LEU A 116 21.46 15.85 -28.30
CA LEU A 116 20.19 15.87 -29.04
C LEU A 116 20.34 16.62 -30.37
N THR A 117 19.66 16.14 -31.41
CA THR A 117 19.40 16.94 -32.61
C THR A 117 18.44 18.09 -32.28
N ARG A 118 18.38 19.09 -33.17
CA ARG A 118 17.47 20.24 -33.01
C ARG A 118 15.98 19.86 -33.02
N SER A 119 15.60 18.72 -33.59
CA SER A 119 14.24 18.18 -33.54
C SER A 119 13.94 17.56 -32.18
N GLU A 120 14.77 16.62 -31.72
CA GLU A 120 14.58 15.95 -30.42
C GLU A 120 14.67 16.94 -29.26
N ALA A 121 15.54 17.95 -29.33
CA ALA A 121 15.62 19.01 -28.32
C ALA A 121 14.32 19.84 -28.25
N ARG A 122 13.64 20.08 -29.39
CA ARG A 122 12.33 20.75 -29.42
C ARG A 122 11.21 19.86 -28.90
N GLU A 123 11.22 18.57 -29.25
CA GLU A 123 10.25 17.59 -28.75
C GLU A 123 10.38 17.37 -27.25
N ALA A 124 11.61 17.23 -26.74
CA ALA A 124 11.88 17.12 -25.31
C ALA A 124 11.48 18.39 -24.55
N ALA A 125 11.77 19.58 -25.09
CA ALA A 125 11.32 20.85 -24.51
C ALA A 125 9.79 20.96 -24.49
N ALA A 126 9.11 20.55 -25.56
CA ALA A 126 7.64 20.55 -25.61
C ALA A 126 7.03 19.56 -24.60
N ALA A 127 7.60 18.36 -24.45
CA ALA A 127 7.14 17.36 -23.47
C ALA A 127 7.41 17.81 -22.02
N LEU A 128 8.54 18.48 -21.76
CA LEU A 128 8.84 19.13 -20.48
C LEU A 128 7.85 20.24 -20.16
N HIS A 129 7.56 21.12 -21.13
CA HIS A 129 6.58 22.20 -20.98
C HIS A 129 5.18 21.65 -20.71
N GLN A 130 4.73 20.65 -21.48
CA GLN A 130 3.43 20.00 -21.25
C GLN A 130 3.31 19.38 -19.85
N ARG A 131 4.37 18.76 -19.33
CA ARG A 131 4.40 18.29 -17.93
C ARG A 131 4.30 19.45 -16.95
N HIS A 132 5.08 20.53 -17.12
CA HIS A 132 4.99 21.70 -16.24
C HIS A 132 3.58 22.32 -16.24
N VAL A 133 2.90 22.38 -17.39
CA VAL A 133 1.48 22.80 -17.47
C VAL A 133 0.58 21.84 -16.68
N SER A 134 0.78 20.51 -16.79
CA SER A 134 0.03 19.52 -16.01
C SER A 134 0.29 19.66 -14.51
N ASP A 135 1.55 19.75 -14.09
CA ASP A 135 1.96 19.90 -12.69
C ASP A 135 1.37 21.18 -12.09
N CYS A 136 1.38 22.30 -12.83
CA CYS A 136 0.64 23.52 -12.49
C CYS A 136 -0.88 23.28 -12.36
N GLN A 137 -1.48 22.53 -13.29
CA GLN A 137 -2.90 22.18 -13.28
C GLN A 137 -3.27 21.20 -12.16
N ASP A 138 -2.34 20.40 -11.63
CA ASP A 138 -2.57 19.47 -10.53
C ASP A 138 -2.16 20.06 -9.17
N GLY A 139 -1.29 21.08 -9.16
CA GLY A 139 -0.77 21.72 -7.95
C GLY A 139 0.46 21.01 -7.38
N ILE A 140 1.22 20.36 -8.27
CA ILE A 140 2.44 19.62 -7.95
C ILE A 140 3.63 20.58 -8.13
N GLY A 141 4.41 20.77 -7.07
CA GLY A 141 5.58 21.65 -7.11
C GLY A 141 5.27 23.14 -7.26
N ALA A 142 6.27 23.91 -7.69
CA ALA A 142 6.11 25.34 -7.98
C ALA A 142 5.65 25.53 -9.43
N CYS A 143 4.65 26.38 -9.63
CA CYS A 143 4.18 26.78 -10.96
C CYS A 143 4.71 28.18 -11.29
N GLU A 144 5.55 28.31 -12.32
CA GLU A 144 6.15 29.59 -12.72
C GLU A 144 5.34 30.26 -13.86
N PRO A 145 4.48 31.26 -13.58
CA PRO A 145 3.51 31.75 -14.55
C PRO A 145 4.12 32.45 -15.77
N SER A 146 5.37 32.93 -15.67
CA SER A 146 6.08 33.59 -16.76
C SER A 146 6.50 32.64 -17.90
N THR A 147 6.57 31.33 -17.64
CA THR A 147 6.87 30.31 -18.66
C THR A 147 5.65 29.88 -19.48
N LEU A 148 4.44 30.23 -19.03
CA LEU A 148 3.19 29.83 -19.65
C LEU A 148 2.75 30.80 -20.75
N THR A 149 1.94 30.32 -21.69
CA THR A 149 1.14 31.17 -22.59
C THR A 149 -0.15 31.65 -21.92
N GLU A 150 -0.85 32.64 -22.49
CA GLU A 150 -2.13 33.09 -21.92
C GLU A 150 -3.22 32.00 -21.85
N PRO A 151 -3.42 31.14 -22.87
CA PRO A 151 -4.36 30.02 -22.76
C PRO A 151 -3.99 29.06 -21.62
N GLU A 152 -2.70 28.72 -21.48
CA GLU A 152 -2.22 27.82 -20.43
C GLU A 152 -2.39 28.44 -19.03
N ARG A 153 -2.09 29.75 -18.85
CA ARG A 153 -2.42 30.47 -17.60
C ARG A 153 -3.90 30.38 -17.28
N ALA A 154 -4.77 30.56 -18.28
CA ALA A 154 -6.21 30.51 -18.07
C ALA A 154 -6.70 29.08 -17.70
N ASP A 155 -6.11 28.02 -18.27
CA ASP A 155 -6.40 26.64 -17.88
C ASP A 155 -5.86 26.27 -16.50
N VAL A 156 -4.62 26.68 -16.18
CA VAL A 156 -4.03 26.52 -14.84
C VAL A 156 -4.90 27.23 -13.78
N ALA A 157 -5.32 28.46 -14.03
CA ALA A 157 -6.21 29.20 -13.13
C ALA A 157 -7.58 28.50 -12.96
N ARG A 158 -8.17 27.97 -14.05
CA ARG A 158 -9.40 27.15 -13.98
C ARG A 158 -9.20 25.88 -13.13
N ALA A 159 -8.08 25.19 -13.28
CA ALA A 159 -7.78 23.99 -12.51
C ALA A 159 -7.57 24.31 -11.03
N GLN A 160 -6.79 25.36 -10.71
CA GLN A 160 -6.54 25.85 -9.35
C GLN A 160 -7.85 26.25 -8.66
N ARG A 161 -8.71 27.00 -9.36
CA ARG A 161 -10.07 27.36 -8.92
C ARG A 161 -10.89 26.12 -8.53
N ARG A 162 -10.89 25.07 -9.38
CA ARG A 162 -11.60 23.80 -9.10
C ARG A 162 -11.05 23.08 -7.87
N ARG A 163 -9.73 23.03 -7.68
CA ARG A 163 -9.11 22.43 -6.48
C ARG A 163 -9.43 23.21 -5.22
N ALA A 164 -9.36 24.55 -5.26
CA ALA A 164 -9.75 25.39 -4.12
C ALA A 164 -11.22 25.16 -3.71
N VAL A 165 -12.13 25.08 -4.69
CA VAL A 165 -13.55 24.74 -4.44
C VAL A 165 -13.72 23.33 -3.89
N SER A 166 -12.95 22.33 -4.37
CA SER A 166 -12.99 20.97 -3.78
C SER A 166 -12.52 21.01 -2.33
N ASN A 167 -11.36 21.60 -2.05
CA ASN A 167 -10.81 21.70 -0.69
C ASN A 167 -11.80 22.39 0.27
N CYS A 168 -12.46 23.49 -0.16
CA CYS A 168 -13.57 24.10 0.56
C CYS A 168 -14.76 23.13 0.79
N LYS A 169 -15.17 22.39 -0.25
CA LYS A 169 -16.21 21.36 -0.19
C LYS A 169 -15.83 20.13 0.62
N ASP A 170 -14.55 19.89 0.90
CA ASP A 170 -14.06 18.77 1.69
C ASP A 170 -13.70 19.19 3.13
N GLY A 171 -13.56 20.51 3.38
CA GLY A 171 -13.17 21.08 4.68
C GLY A 171 -11.65 21.12 4.89
N LEU A 172 -10.89 21.07 3.81
CA LEU A 172 -9.43 21.05 3.81
C LEU A 172 -8.86 22.46 3.64
N GLY A 173 -7.98 22.87 4.56
CA GLY A 173 -7.30 24.17 4.51
C GLY A 173 -8.21 25.37 4.80
N GLN A 174 -7.73 26.57 4.48
CA GLN A 174 -8.52 27.80 4.59
C GLN A 174 -9.36 27.99 3.33
N CYS A 175 -10.69 28.07 3.51
CA CYS A 175 -11.60 28.48 2.44
C CYS A 175 -11.76 30.00 2.46
N VAL A 176 -11.40 30.67 1.36
CA VAL A 176 -11.51 32.13 1.23
C VAL A 176 -12.79 32.47 0.46
N ASP A 177 -13.86 32.79 1.19
CA ASP A 177 -15.20 33.04 0.61
C ASP A 177 -15.20 34.13 -0.46
N SER A 178 -14.34 35.14 -0.36
CA SER A 178 -14.23 36.24 -1.34
C SER A 178 -13.68 35.81 -2.71
N GLU A 179 -13.07 34.63 -2.80
CA GLU A 179 -12.64 34.05 -4.08
C GLU A 179 -13.75 33.21 -4.74
N LEU A 180 -14.86 32.96 -4.05
CA LEU A 180 -15.94 32.12 -4.55
C LEU A 180 -16.94 32.89 -5.42
N THR A 181 -17.28 32.34 -6.59
CA THR A 181 -18.48 32.79 -7.30
C THR A 181 -19.74 32.36 -6.52
N ALA A 182 -20.85 33.08 -6.69
CA ALA A 182 -22.08 32.79 -5.96
C ALA A 182 -22.62 31.33 -6.12
N PRO A 183 -22.49 30.66 -7.28
CA PRO A 183 -22.77 29.23 -7.39
C PRO A 183 -21.83 28.35 -6.55
N GLU A 184 -20.51 28.57 -6.63
CA GLU A 184 -19.51 27.78 -5.89
C GLU A 184 -19.69 27.95 -4.38
N ALA A 185 -19.95 29.18 -3.91
CA ALA A 185 -20.25 29.47 -2.51
C ALA A 185 -21.48 28.71 -1.99
N LYS A 186 -22.54 28.59 -2.80
CA LYS A 186 -23.73 27.78 -2.44
C LYS A 186 -23.41 26.29 -2.33
N GLU A 187 -22.54 25.76 -3.18
CA GLU A 187 -22.15 24.36 -3.14
C GLU A 187 -21.21 24.05 -1.96
N VAL A 188 -20.24 24.94 -1.68
CA VAL A 188 -19.37 24.88 -0.50
C VAL A 188 -20.21 24.95 0.79
N ALA A 189 -21.14 25.90 0.88
CA ALA A 189 -22.01 26.05 2.04
C ALA A 189 -22.92 24.82 2.26
N ARG A 190 -23.39 24.17 1.19
CA ARG A 190 -24.14 22.91 1.27
C ARG A 190 -23.27 21.77 1.81
N ALA A 191 -22.09 21.54 1.21
CA ALA A 191 -21.17 20.50 1.67
C ALA A 191 -20.72 20.72 3.13
N GLY A 192 -20.52 21.98 3.54
CA GLY A 192 -20.21 22.35 4.92
C GLY A 192 -21.34 22.07 5.90
N ARG A 193 -22.61 22.22 5.49
CA ARG A 193 -23.78 21.79 6.30
C ARG A 193 -23.85 20.27 6.39
N GLU A 194 -23.69 19.57 5.27
CA GLU A 194 -23.71 18.10 5.22
C GLU A 194 -22.64 17.48 6.14
N ARG A 195 -21.41 18.03 6.14
CA ARG A 195 -20.37 17.67 7.12
C ARG A 195 -20.80 17.96 8.56
N ASN A 196 -21.25 19.17 8.87
CA ASN A 196 -21.64 19.54 10.22
C ASN A 196 -22.76 18.63 10.79
N VAL A 197 -23.74 18.25 9.95
CA VAL A 197 -24.78 17.27 10.31
C VAL A 197 -24.17 15.90 10.58
N SER A 198 -23.23 15.43 9.74
CA SER A 198 -22.50 14.17 9.95
C SER A 198 -21.70 14.20 11.26
N ASP A 199 -20.91 15.24 11.51
CA ASP A 199 -20.08 15.39 12.71
C ASP A 199 -20.96 15.37 13.97
N CYS A 200 -22.06 16.12 13.96
CA CYS A 200 -23.02 16.13 15.08
C CYS A 200 -23.74 14.79 15.28
N THR A 201 -24.11 14.10 14.20
CA THR A 201 -24.75 12.78 14.24
C THR A 201 -23.80 11.76 14.87
N ASN A 202 -22.54 11.74 14.44
CA ASN A 202 -21.52 10.81 14.92
C ASN A 202 -20.92 11.20 16.29
N GLY A 203 -21.08 12.46 16.72
CA GLY A 203 -20.53 12.97 17.98
C GLY A 203 -19.04 13.33 17.89
N TRP A 204 -18.61 13.86 16.75
CA TRP A 204 -17.25 14.34 16.54
C TRP A 204 -17.11 15.81 16.96
N ASP A 205 -15.89 16.20 17.38
CA ASP A 205 -15.59 17.55 17.89
C ASP A 205 -15.83 18.69 16.88
N GLY A 206 -15.95 18.37 15.58
CA GLY A 206 -16.30 19.31 14.52
C GLY A 206 -17.77 19.78 14.52
N CYS A 207 -18.62 19.19 15.38
CA CYS A 207 -20.04 19.54 15.48
C CYS A 207 -20.29 20.96 16.01
N ASP A 208 -20.80 21.85 15.15
CA ASP A 208 -21.39 23.13 15.56
C ASP A 208 -22.92 23.06 15.50
N ARG A 209 -23.54 22.88 16.66
CA ARG A 209 -25.01 22.82 16.79
C ARG A 209 -25.72 24.13 16.43
N SER A 210 -25.03 25.28 16.45
CA SER A 210 -25.63 26.57 16.08
C SER A 210 -25.89 26.72 14.58
N ARG A 211 -25.24 25.89 13.75
CA ARG A 211 -25.34 25.91 12.28
C ARG A 211 -26.41 24.98 11.72
N LEU A 212 -27.01 24.13 12.56
CA LEU A 212 -28.10 23.23 12.21
C LEU A 212 -29.42 24.00 12.05
N SER A 213 -30.20 23.67 11.05
CA SER A 213 -31.62 24.03 10.99
C SER A 213 -32.42 23.26 12.07
N PRO A 214 -33.64 23.71 12.44
CA PRO A 214 -34.47 23.02 13.44
C PRO A 214 -34.75 21.55 13.08
N ARG A 215 -34.79 21.22 11.78
CA ARG A 215 -34.97 19.85 11.30
C ARG A 215 -33.69 19.02 11.50
N GLU A 216 -32.55 19.53 11.04
CA GLU A 216 -31.25 18.85 11.20
C GLU A 216 -30.92 18.65 12.68
N ALA A 217 -31.25 19.62 13.55
CA ALA A 217 -31.09 19.49 15.00
C ALA A 217 -31.94 18.35 15.60
N ALA A 218 -33.20 18.22 15.18
CA ALA A 218 -34.06 17.11 15.63
C ALA A 218 -33.57 15.74 15.14
N GLU A 219 -33.06 15.65 13.91
CA GLU A 219 -32.47 14.42 13.35
C GLU A 219 -31.17 14.04 14.11
N VAL A 220 -30.31 15.02 14.42
CA VAL A 220 -29.12 14.85 15.27
C VAL A 220 -29.49 14.41 16.69
N ASP A 221 -30.52 14.99 17.32
CA ASP A 221 -30.89 14.66 18.71
C ASP A 221 -31.39 13.22 18.87
N VAL A 222 -32.05 12.68 17.85
CA VAL A 222 -32.38 11.24 17.79
C VAL A 222 -31.11 10.39 17.79
N ALA A 223 -30.10 10.75 16.99
CA ALA A 223 -28.84 10.01 16.91
C ALA A 223 -28.01 10.11 18.20
N VAL A 224 -27.92 11.30 18.79
CA VAL A 224 -27.24 11.55 20.08
C VAL A 224 -27.89 10.72 21.19
N ARG A 225 -29.22 10.73 21.29
CA ARG A 225 -29.95 9.94 22.29
C ARG A 225 -29.81 8.43 22.06
N ALA A 226 -29.79 7.97 20.81
CA ALA A 226 -29.55 6.56 20.48
C ALA A 226 -28.15 6.11 20.89
N ARG A 227 -27.10 6.89 20.60
CA ARG A 227 -25.72 6.62 21.05
C ARG A 227 -25.62 6.59 22.57
N ASN A 228 -26.17 7.62 23.24
CA ASN A 228 -26.18 7.70 24.70
C ASN A 228 -26.88 6.48 25.33
N MET A 229 -28.00 6.04 24.78
CA MET A 229 -28.70 4.83 25.24
C MET A 229 -27.84 3.57 25.07
N SER A 230 -27.03 3.46 24.01
CA SER A 230 -26.07 2.36 23.83
C SER A 230 -24.97 2.41 24.88
N ASP A 231 -24.35 3.58 25.08
CA ASP A 231 -23.29 3.78 26.06
C ASP A 231 -23.76 3.46 27.49
N CYS A 232 -24.98 3.87 27.87
CA CYS A 232 -25.60 3.52 29.14
C CYS A 232 -25.98 2.02 29.27
N ARG A 233 -26.40 1.38 28.17
CA ARG A 233 -26.67 -0.07 28.12
C ARG A 233 -25.40 -0.91 28.23
N GLU A 234 -24.27 -0.40 27.75
CA GLU A 234 -22.96 -1.04 27.90
C GLU A 234 -22.31 -0.71 29.25
N GLY A 235 -22.63 0.46 29.83
CA GLY A 235 -22.03 0.95 31.07
C GLY A 235 -20.71 1.68 30.84
N ARG A 236 -20.61 2.43 29.73
CA ARG A 236 -19.46 3.28 29.39
C ARG A 236 -19.52 4.60 30.17
N ASP A 237 -18.35 5.18 30.42
CA ASP A 237 -18.21 6.48 31.11
C ASP A 237 -18.83 7.66 30.33
N SER A 238 -19.09 7.49 29.02
CA SER A 238 -19.78 8.46 28.16
C SER A 238 -21.30 8.49 28.32
N CYS A 239 -21.88 7.67 29.19
CA CYS A 239 -23.31 7.66 29.50
C CYS A 239 -23.74 8.94 30.27
N ASP A 240 -24.54 9.78 29.63
CA ASP A 240 -25.19 10.94 30.24
C ASP A 240 -26.65 10.63 30.60
N TYR A 241 -26.94 10.54 31.89
CA TYR A 241 -28.29 10.30 32.40
C TYR A 241 -29.27 11.46 32.14
N SER A 242 -28.78 12.68 31.91
CA SER A 242 -29.63 13.84 31.63
C SER A 242 -30.32 13.77 30.26
N LEU A 243 -29.76 12.99 29.34
CA LEU A 243 -30.30 12.76 27.99
C LEU A 243 -31.30 11.58 27.93
N LEU A 244 -31.53 10.89 29.04
CA LEU A 244 -32.47 9.76 29.12
C LEU A 244 -33.88 10.23 29.48
N SER A 245 -34.89 9.74 28.77
CA SER A 245 -36.28 9.83 29.22
C SER A 245 -36.51 8.96 30.47
N PRO A 246 -37.57 9.22 31.27
CA PRO A 246 -37.88 8.41 32.45
C PRO A 246 -38.05 6.90 32.18
N ALA A 247 -38.49 6.53 30.97
CA ALA A 247 -38.61 5.13 30.56
C ALA A 247 -37.24 4.49 30.31
N GLU A 248 -36.35 5.18 29.60
CA GLU A 248 -34.98 4.73 29.34
C GLU A 248 -34.16 4.65 30.63
N ALA A 249 -34.23 5.66 31.50
CA ALA A 249 -33.55 5.65 32.79
C ALA A 249 -33.90 4.42 33.63
N LYS A 250 -35.18 4.01 33.65
CA LYS A 250 -35.63 2.78 34.33
C LYS A 250 -35.08 1.48 33.70
N GLU A 251 -34.91 1.48 32.38
CA GLU A 251 -34.26 0.38 31.66
C GLU A 251 -32.77 0.31 32.02
N ILE A 252 -32.05 1.43 31.96
CA ILE A 252 -30.63 1.55 32.30
C ILE A 252 -30.37 1.12 33.75
N THR A 253 -31.13 1.62 34.73
CA THR A 253 -31.04 1.18 36.14
C THR A 253 -31.24 -0.33 36.30
N SER A 254 -32.03 -0.96 35.42
CA SER A 254 -32.21 -2.40 35.43
C SER A 254 -31.03 -3.15 34.81
N ALA A 255 -30.45 -2.64 33.72
CA ALA A 255 -29.22 -3.15 33.13
C ALA A 255 -28.01 -3.02 34.07
N GLU A 256 -27.83 -1.86 34.73
CA GLU A 256 -26.81 -1.63 35.75
C GLU A 256 -26.90 -2.64 36.90
N ARG A 257 -28.11 -2.87 37.44
CA ARG A 257 -28.32 -3.84 38.51
C ARG A 257 -27.92 -5.25 38.09
N VAL A 258 -28.14 -5.63 36.83
CA VAL A 258 -27.68 -6.90 36.26
C VAL A 258 -26.15 -6.92 36.12
N ARG A 259 -25.52 -5.86 35.57
CA ARG A 259 -24.06 -5.75 35.46
C ARG A 259 -23.37 -5.86 36.82
N ASN A 260 -23.83 -5.08 37.80
CA ASN A 260 -23.31 -5.09 39.17
C ASN A 260 -23.45 -6.47 39.83
N GLN A 261 -24.61 -7.13 39.68
CA GLN A 261 -24.78 -8.50 40.18
C GLN A 261 -23.80 -9.48 39.52
N THR A 262 -23.60 -9.38 38.20
CA THR A 262 -22.66 -10.24 37.46
C THR A 262 -21.21 -9.99 37.90
N ALA A 263 -20.79 -8.74 38.08
CA ALA A 263 -19.47 -8.38 38.59
C ALA A 263 -19.23 -8.98 39.99
N CYS A 264 -20.16 -8.75 40.91
CA CYS A 264 -20.12 -9.29 42.26
C CYS A 264 -20.06 -10.84 42.32
N VAL A 265 -20.84 -11.53 41.48
CA VAL A 265 -20.88 -13.01 41.45
C VAL A 265 -19.64 -13.60 40.77
N SER A 266 -19.11 -12.95 39.72
CA SER A 266 -17.94 -13.42 38.98
C SER A 266 -16.60 -13.02 39.60
N GLY A 267 -16.59 -12.05 40.51
CA GLY A 267 -15.37 -11.48 41.10
C GLY A 267 -14.54 -10.67 40.11
N ARG A 268 -15.16 -10.11 39.06
CA ARG A 268 -14.47 -9.33 38.01
C ARG A 268 -15.18 -8.00 37.78
N GLY A 269 -14.42 -6.92 37.71
CA GLY A 269 -14.97 -5.56 37.63
C GLY A 269 -15.54 -5.09 38.96
N TYR A 270 -16.04 -3.84 38.99
CA TYR A 270 -16.51 -3.18 40.21
C TYR A 270 -17.82 -3.78 40.74
N CYS A 271 -17.88 -4.02 42.06
CA CYS A 271 -19.01 -4.61 42.78
C CYS A 271 -19.50 -3.68 43.90
N ASP A 272 -20.56 -2.91 43.63
CA ASP A 272 -21.30 -2.19 44.65
C ASP A 272 -22.27 -3.15 45.37
N ARG A 273 -21.81 -3.67 46.53
CA ARG A 273 -22.61 -4.57 47.38
C ARG A 273 -23.87 -3.91 47.94
N SER A 274 -23.94 -2.58 48.04
CA SER A 274 -25.12 -1.86 48.56
C SER A 274 -26.30 -1.92 47.58
N ARG A 275 -26.02 -2.09 46.28
CA ARG A 275 -27.02 -2.26 45.20
C ARG A 275 -27.50 -3.72 45.04
N LEU A 276 -27.07 -4.64 45.89
CA LEU A 276 -27.55 -6.03 45.91
C LEU A 276 -28.70 -6.21 46.91
N THR A 277 -29.57 -7.20 46.68
CA THR A 277 -30.51 -7.63 47.72
C THR A 277 -29.74 -8.31 48.88
N PRO A 278 -30.19 -8.23 50.15
CA PRO A 278 -29.46 -8.79 51.29
C PRO A 278 -29.09 -10.28 51.11
N ALA A 279 -30.02 -11.08 50.57
CA ALA A 279 -29.81 -12.50 50.30
C ALA A 279 -28.79 -12.80 49.17
N LYS A 280 -28.50 -11.82 48.29
CA LYS A 280 -27.42 -11.90 47.29
C LYS A 280 -26.11 -11.41 47.90
N ALA A 281 -26.13 -10.29 48.62
CA ALA A 281 -24.95 -9.72 49.30
C ALA A 281 -24.31 -10.70 50.30
N ALA A 282 -25.12 -11.51 51.01
CA ALA A 282 -24.64 -12.54 51.92
C ALA A 282 -23.90 -13.72 51.23
N LYS A 283 -24.06 -13.89 49.92
CA LYS A 283 -23.44 -14.99 49.14
C LYS A 283 -22.13 -14.60 48.44
N ILE A 284 -21.74 -13.33 48.49
CA ILE A 284 -20.49 -12.84 47.89
C ILE A 284 -19.38 -12.85 48.96
N PRO A 285 -18.21 -13.47 48.73
CA PRO A 285 -17.12 -13.49 49.71
C PRO A 285 -16.71 -12.10 50.20
N LEU A 286 -16.29 -11.99 51.46
CA LEU A 286 -15.73 -10.75 52.01
C LEU A 286 -14.34 -10.51 51.39
N GLY A 287 -14.22 -9.50 50.53
CA GLY A 287 -12.98 -9.19 49.81
C GLY A 287 -13.18 -8.82 48.34
N VAL A 288 -14.29 -9.22 47.72
CA VAL A 288 -14.68 -8.73 46.38
C VAL A 288 -15.05 -7.24 46.49
N ARG A 289 -14.34 -6.40 45.73
CA ARG A 289 -14.60 -4.96 45.49
C ARG A 289 -14.95 -4.76 44.03
#